data_AF-A0A9E3RCT0-F1
#
_entry.id   AF-A0A9E3RCT0-F1
#
_cell.length_a   1.000
_cell.length_b   1.000
_cell.length_c   1.000
_cell.angle_alpha   90.00
_cell.angle_beta   90.00
_cell.angle_gamma   90.00
#
_symmetry.space_group_name_H-M   'P 1'
#
loop_
_entity.id
_entity.type
_entity.pdbx_description
1 polymer ?
#
loop_
_entity_poly.entity_id
_entity_poly.type
_entity_poly.pdbx_seq_one_letter_code
_entity_poly.pdbx_strand_id
1 'polypeptide(L)'
;MERKTKLGSVIEFTLKMLFLLVLIGADSSCKKDDDGNPPPPPPPTPDFFIRSVDLSFTPQIAAYNVTYYAGDTAKPILQLVKDKGINTIRVRLWYAPADGHSSLSEVLDFAKQIKLAGLKFWLDIHYSDTWCDPAHQSKPAAWNSLNLDQLKDSVFAYTKNVMTTLSQNNVTPDYVQIGNETNNGMLWPEGQIYSSSGTNWNNFIELVENGIAAVKEVSPSTATIIHYAQYQGADYYFGNLTTLTPDYDIMAISYYPPWHGKSIDSVQMMVSTLASQFGKPVVIAETAYPWTLDWNDWTNNVVGLPDQLIPDYPATPDGQAAYLSALISAVKSAAGTDNFGVSYWAADWVAYKGTTATDGSSWENQALFDFQIKALPALDSLGKK
;
A
#
# COMPACT_ATOMS: atom_id res chain seq x y z
N MET A 1 -35.41 84.07 -43.74
CA MET A 1 -36.69 84.52 -44.32
C MET A 1 -37.54 83.27 -44.53
N GLU A 2 -38.73 83.27 -43.95
CA GLU A 2 -39.92 82.44 -44.20
C GLU A 2 -39.76 80.99 -44.68
N ARG A 3 -40.14 80.01 -43.85
CA ARG A 3 -41.52 79.53 -43.61
C ARG A 3 -42.17 78.88 -44.85
N LYS A 4 -42.46 77.59 -44.65
CA LYS A 4 -43.69 76.85 -45.02
C LYS A 4 -43.79 76.58 -46.53
N THR A 5 -44.32 75.44 -46.97
CA THR A 5 -45.63 74.86 -46.64
C THR A 5 -45.68 73.43 -47.25
N LYS A 6 -46.18 72.42 -46.53
CA LYS A 6 -47.47 71.70 -46.77
C LYS A 6 -47.50 70.85 -48.06
N LEU A 7 -48.13 69.68 -48.16
CA LEU A 7 -48.92 68.80 -47.28
C LEU A 7 -49.36 67.61 -48.17
N GLY A 8 -49.65 66.44 -47.59
CA GLY A 8 -50.46 65.37 -48.19
C GLY A 8 -49.77 64.01 -48.07
N SER A 9 -49.91 63.24 -46.98
CA SER A 9 -51.09 62.47 -46.51
C SER A 9 -51.56 61.48 -47.60
N VAL A 10 -51.51 60.16 -47.41
CA VAL A 10 -52.49 59.40 -46.62
C VAL A 10 -52.08 57.91 -46.64
N ILE A 11 -51.83 57.30 -45.46
CA ILE A 11 -52.60 56.18 -44.82
C ILE A 11 -52.22 54.82 -45.44
N GLU A 12 -51.75 53.79 -44.71
CA GLU A 12 -52.28 53.16 -43.50
C GLU A 12 -51.12 52.38 -42.82
N PHE A 13 -50.78 52.63 -41.55
CA PHE A 13 -51.26 51.87 -40.37
C PHE A 13 -50.95 50.36 -40.48
N THR A 14 -50.18 49.71 -39.60
CA THR A 14 -49.79 50.11 -38.24
C THR A 14 -48.67 49.19 -37.72
N LEU A 15 -47.70 49.83 -37.06
CA LEU A 15 -47.09 49.51 -35.75
C LEU A 15 -46.83 48.03 -35.40
N LYS A 16 -45.68 47.66 -34.85
CA LYS A 16 -44.72 48.43 -34.04
C LYS A 16 -43.42 47.61 -34.08
N MET A 17 -42.30 48.14 -34.55
CA MET A 17 -41.38 49.00 -33.77
C MET A 17 -41.00 48.32 -32.44
N LEU A 18 -39.73 48.15 -32.06
CA LEU A 18 -38.59 49.00 -32.41
C LEU A 18 -37.26 48.34 -31.97
N PHE A 19 -36.30 48.42 -32.89
CA PHE A 19 -34.87 48.75 -32.78
C PHE A 19 -33.95 47.94 -31.86
N LEU A 20 -32.86 47.32 -32.33
CA LEU A 20 -31.78 47.74 -33.26
C LEU A 20 -30.73 48.68 -32.63
N LEU A 21 -29.53 48.14 -32.45
CA LEU A 21 -28.20 48.75 -32.62
C LEU A 21 -27.19 47.62 -32.35
N VAL A 22 -26.69 46.87 -33.34
CA VAL A 22 -25.64 47.18 -34.34
C VAL A 22 -24.45 47.90 -33.74
N LEU A 23 -23.31 47.20 -33.65
CA LEU A 23 -22.05 47.62 -34.25
C LEU A 23 -21.05 46.46 -34.34
N ILE A 24 -20.27 46.54 -35.41
CA ILE A 24 -19.46 45.51 -36.06
C ILE A 24 -18.05 45.48 -35.46
N GLY A 25 -17.45 44.29 -35.40
CA GLY A 25 -16.00 44.11 -35.24
C GLY A 25 -15.61 42.70 -35.66
N ALA A 26 -14.92 42.58 -36.80
CA ALA A 26 -14.25 41.35 -37.20
C ALA A 26 -12.80 41.41 -36.71
N ASP A 27 -12.32 40.36 -36.04
CA ASP A 27 -10.89 40.04 -35.94
C ASP A 27 -10.72 38.54 -35.68
N SER A 28 -9.91 37.91 -36.53
CA SER A 28 -9.50 36.50 -36.44
C SER A 28 -8.48 36.30 -35.32
N SER A 29 -8.69 35.32 -34.44
CA SER A 29 -7.63 34.78 -33.58
C SER A 29 -7.95 33.35 -33.14
N CYS A 30 -6.99 32.44 -33.32
CA CYS A 30 -7.04 31.02 -32.98
C CYS A 30 -7.54 30.79 -31.54
N LYS A 31 -8.56 29.94 -31.37
CA LYS A 31 -8.93 29.37 -30.07
C LYS A 31 -8.65 27.87 -30.08
N LYS A 32 -7.87 27.44 -29.10
CA LYS A 32 -7.81 26.06 -28.64
C LYS A 32 -9.24 25.62 -28.29
N ASP A 33 -9.63 24.45 -28.75
CA ASP A 33 -10.80 23.77 -28.23
C ASP A 33 -10.49 23.34 -26.79
N ASP A 34 -11.02 24.12 -25.85
CA ASP A 34 -11.12 23.80 -24.43
C ASP A 34 -12.53 23.23 -24.25
N ASP A 35 -12.68 21.94 -24.49
CA ASP A 35 -13.92 21.22 -24.19
C ASP A 35 -14.02 21.09 -22.67
N GLY A 36 -14.62 22.10 -22.05
CA GLY A 36 -14.81 22.25 -20.60
C GLY A 36 -15.66 21.16 -19.91
N ASN A 37 -15.54 19.92 -20.33
CA ASN A 37 -15.96 18.77 -19.56
C ASN A 37 -14.88 18.46 -18.52
N PRO A 38 -15.24 18.45 -17.22
CA PRO A 38 -14.35 17.89 -16.22
C PRO A 38 -14.02 16.44 -16.59
N PRO A 39 -12.81 15.95 -16.26
CA PRO A 39 -12.47 14.55 -16.47
C PRO A 39 -13.55 13.66 -15.83
N PRO A 40 -13.94 12.56 -16.51
CA PRO A 40 -14.97 11.69 -15.96
C PRO A 40 -14.55 11.22 -14.56
N PRO A 41 -15.48 11.18 -13.60
CA PRO A 41 -15.18 10.67 -12.27
C PRO A 41 -14.62 9.24 -12.40
N PRO A 42 -13.66 8.86 -11.53
CA PRO A 42 -13.15 7.50 -11.52
C PRO A 42 -14.33 6.52 -11.37
N PRO A 43 -14.30 5.37 -12.07
CA PRO A 43 -15.34 4.38 -11.96
C PRO A 43 -15.51 3.98 -10.49
N PRO A 44 -16.74 3.81 -9.97
CA PRO A 44 -16.95 3.33 -8.62
C PRO A 44 -16.27 1.96 -8.48
N THR A 45 -15.29 1.88 -7.58
CA THR A 45 -14.63 0.64 -7.23
C THR A 45 -15.67 -0.27 -6.57
N PRO A 46 -15.87 -1.53 -7.00
CA PRO A 46 -16.64 -2.48 -6.21
C PRO A 46 -16.06 -2.55 -4.79
N ASP A 47 -16.90 -2.75 -3.76
CA ASP A 47 -16.50 -2.97 -2.35
C ASP A 47 -15.43 -4.08 -2.23
N PHE A 48 -14.15 -3.73 -2.43
CA PHE A 48 -13.02 -4.65 -2.41
C PHE A 48 -12.16 -4.39 -1.18
N PHE A 49 -12.40 -5.17 -0.13
CA PHE A 49 -11.56 -5.19 1.05
C PHE A 49 -10.34 -6.11 0.81
N ILE A 50 -9.12 -5.57 0.88
CA ILE A 50 -7.89 -6.37 0.86
C ILE A 50 -7.88 -7.29 2.09
N ARG A 51 -7.83 -8.59 1.84
CA ARG A 51 -7.58 -9.63 2.85
C ARG A 51 -6.25 -10.24 2.47
N SER A 52 -5.19 -9.67 3.00
CA SER A 52 -3.81 -9.95 2.58
C SER A 52 -3.05 -10.71 3.66
N VAL A 53 -2.14 -11.56 3.22
CA VAL A 53 -1.06 -12.08 4.06
C VAL A 53 0.27 -11.79 3.36
N ASP A 54 1.28 -11.44 4.15
CA ASP A 54 2.66 -11.43 3.70
C ASP A 54 3.21 -12.85 3.77
N LEU A 55 3.64 -13.35 2.60
CA LEU A 55 4.21 -14.68 2.41
C LEU A 55 5.63 -14.59 1.83
N SER A 56 6.34 -13.52 2.15
CA SER A 56 7.71 -13.29 1.67
C SER A 56 8.70 -14.38 2.12
N PHE A 57 8.39 -15.12 3.18
CA PHE A 57 9.20 -16.24 3.66
C PHE A 57 8.86 -17.57 2.98
N THR A 58 7.73 -17.69 2.27
CA THR A 58 7.32 -18.95 1.62
C THR A 58 8.41 -19.54 0.72
N PRO A 59 9.11 -18.79 -0.16
CA PRO A 59 10.17 -19.36 -0.99
C PRO A 59 11.32 -19.97 -0.17
N GLN A 60 11.75 -19.28 0.89
CA GLN A 60 12.78 -19.76 1.81
C GLN A 60 12.33 -21.01 2.57
N ILE A 61 11.10 -21.00 3.09
CA ILE A 61 10.52 -22.11 3.86
C ILE A 61 10.31 -23.34 2.99
N ALA A 62 9.95 -23.16 1.71
CA ALA A 62 9.77 -24.25 0.76
C ALA A 62 11.04 -25.09 0.57
N ALA A 63 12.23 -24.49 0.71
CA ALA A 63 13.50 -25.22 0.66
C ALA A 63 13.67 -26.27 1.78
N TYR A 64 12.86 -26.17 2.85
CA TYR A 64 12.86 -27.08 3.99
C TYR A 64 11.72 -28.12 3.94
N ASN A 65 10.98 -28.21 2.82
CA ASN A 65 9.90 -29.17 2.62
C ASN A 65 8.76 -29.10 3.66
N VAL A 66 8.49 -27.90 4.20
CA VAL A 66 7.37 -27.68 5.11
C VAL A 66 6.04 -27.96 4.40
N THR A 67 5.17 -28.72 5.06
CA THR A 67 3.83 -29.06 4.57
C THR A 67 2.79 -28.39 5.46
N TYR A 68 1.88 -27.64 4.86
CA TYR A 68 0.80 -26.95 5.57
C TYR A 68 -0.49 -27.77 5.55
N TYR A 69 -1.28 -27.65 6.62
CA TYR A 69 -2.49 -28.45 6.80
C TYR A 69 -3.74 -27.60 7.07
N ALA A 70 -4.83 -27.93 6.40
CA ALA A 70 -6.18 -27.51 6.76
C ALA A 70 -6.84 -28.65 7.56
N GLY A 71 -6.84 -28.54 8.89
CA GLY A 71 -7.13 -29.69 9.76
C GLY A 71 -6.05 -30.76 9.59
N ASP A 72 -6.43 -31.94 9.13
CA ASP A 72 -5.49 -33.04 8.83
C ASP A 72 -5.18 -33.18 7.32
N THR A 73 -5.70 -32.27 6.49
CA THR A 73 -5.50 -32.32 5.03
C THR A 73 -4.33 -31.43 4.61
N ALA A 74 -3.27 -32.04 4.09
CA ALA A 74 -2.15 -31.31 3.49
C ALA A 74 -2.60 -30.48 2.28
N LYS A 75 -2.17 -29.22 2.19
CA LYS A 75 -2.45 -28.33 1.06
C LYS A 75 -1.28 -27.40 0.75
N PRO A 76 -1.05 -27.06 -0.53
CA PRO A 76 -0.16 -25.96 -0.88
C PRO A 76 -0.62 -24.65 -0.22
N ILE A 77 0.33 -23.88 0.31
CA ILE A 77 0.03 -22.67 1.12
C ILE A 77 -0.87 -21.68 0.39
N LEU A 78 -0.59 -21.37 -0.89
CA LEU A 78 -1.38 -20.43 -1.68
C LEU A 78 -2.83 -20.91 -1.87
N GLN A 79 -3.05 -22.21 -2.06
CA GLN A 79 -4.40 -22.76 -2.15
C GLN A 79 -5.10 -22.72 -0.79
N LEU A 80 -4.38 -23.05 0.29
CA LEU A 80 -4.92 -23.04 1.64
C LEU A 80 -5.40 -21.65 2.05
N VAL A 81 -4.57 -20.61 1.89
CA VAL A 81 -4.96 -19.24 2.25
C VAL A 81 -6.10 -18.74 1.36
N LYS A 82 -6.10 -19.09 0.06
CA LYS A 82 -7.21 -18.78 -0.85
C LYS A 82 -8.53 -19.44 -0.41
N ASP A 83 -8.50 -20.71 -0.02
CA ASP A 83 -9.67 -21.44 0.47
C ASP A 83 -10.23 -20.79 1.74
N LYS A 84 -9.38 -20.14 2.53
CA LYS A 84 -9.75 -19.37 3.73
C LYS A 84 -10.32 -17.99 3.41
N GLY A 85 -10.24 -17.53 2.17
CA GLY A 85 -10.81 -16.27 1.70
C GLY A 85 -9.82 -15.11 1.57
N ILE A 86 -8.52 -15.37 1.75
CA ILE A 86 -7.45 -14.43 1.39
C ILE A 86 -7.51 -14.16 -0.11
N ASN A 87 -7.36 -12.89 -0.49
CA ASN A 87 -7.48 -12.44 -1.87
C ASN A 87 -6.22 -11.79 -2.43
N THR A 88 -5.25 -11.45 -1.58
CA THR A 88 -4.03 -10.72 -1.94
C THR A 88 -2.84 -11.32 -1.20
N ILE A 89 -1.69 -11.43 -1.86
CA ILE A 89 -0.43 -11.83 -1.23
C ILE A 89 0.55 -10.66 -1.32
N ARG A 90 1.08 -10.23 -0.17
CA ARG A 90 2.18 -9.27 -0.09
C ARG A 90 3.51 -10.00 -0.14
N VAL A 91 4.45 -9.47 -0.92
CA VAL A 91 5.81 -10.00 -1.06
C VAL A 91 6.80 -8.85 -1.10
N ARG A 92 7.78 -8.89 -0.19
CA ARG A 92 8.89 -7.94 -0.16
C ARG A 92 9.93 -8.23 -1.24
N LEU A 93 10.59 -7.17 -1.70
CA LEU A 93 11.67 -7.19 -2.67
C LEU A 93 12.84 -6.36 -2.15
N TRP A 94 14.00 -7.01 -2.07
CA TRP A 94 15.30 -6.39 -1.83
C TRP A 94 16.06 -6.25 -3.15
N TYR A 95 16.97 -5.28 -3.23
CA TYR A 95 17.70 -4.93 -4.44
C TYR A 95 18.71 -6.01 -4.82
N ALA A 96 19.69 -6.28 -3.96
CA ALA A 96 20.70 -7.33 -4.15
C ALA A 96 20.99 -8.05 -2.81
N PRO A 97 20.03 -8.88 -2.33
CA PRO A 97 20.18 -9.60 -1.08
C PRO A 97 21.34 -10.60 -1.11
N ALA A 98 22.14 -10.66 -0.05
CA ALA A 98 23.35 -11.48 -0.01
C ALA A 98 23.08 -13.00 -0.03
N ASP A 99 21.97 -13.43 0.55
CA ASP A 99 21.55 -14.85 0.60
C ASP A 99 20.61 -15.22 -0.55
N GLY A 100 20.28 -14.26 -1.43
CA GLY A 100 19.38 -14.45 -2.58
C GLY A 100 17.89 -14.39 -2.24
N HIS A 101 17.51 -14.37 -0.97
CA HIS A 101 16.10 -14.32 -0.56
C HIS A 101 15.53 -12.91 -0.71
N SER A 102 14.27 -12.83 -1.12
CA SER A 102 13.60 -11.58 -1.51
C SER A 102 14.22 -10.90 -2.74
N SER A 103 15.00 -11.62 -3.55
CA SER A 103 15.54 -11.08 -4.81
C SER A 103 14.47 -11.00 -5.90
N LEU A 104 14.68 -10.17 -6.94
CA LEU A 104 13.75 -10.08 -8.07
C LEU A 104 13.49 -11.44 -8.74
N SER A 105 14.50 -12.32 -8.80
CA SER A 105 14.34 -13.65 -9.36
C SER A 105 13.39 -14.50 -8.52
N GLU A 106 13.59 -14.54 -7.20
CA GLU A 106 12.75 -15.31 -6.28
C GLU A 106 11.32 -14.75 -6.24
N VAL A 107 11.18 -13.43 -6.16
CA VAL A 107 9.88 -12.73 -6.20
C VAL A 107 9.15 -13.01 -7.51
N LEU A 108 9.83 -12.98 -8.66
CA LEU A 108 9.24 -13.30 -9.96
C LEU A 108 8.67 -14.72 -9.98
N ASP A 109 9.43 -15.70 -9.50
CA ASP A 109 8.98 -17.10 -9.50
C ASP A 109 7.82 -17.34 -8.53
N PHE A 110 7.82 -16.67 -7.38
CA PHE A 110 6.68 -16.73 -6.46
C PHE A 110 5.46 -15.98 -6.99
N ALA A 111 5.65 -14.83 -7.66
CA ALA A 111 4.57 -14.06 -8.29
C ALA A 111 3.83 -14.87 -9.37
N LYS A 112 4.54 -15.70 -10.14
CA LYS A 112 3.91 -16.65 -11.08
C LYS A 112 2.96 -17.61 -10.38
N GLN A 113 3.36 -18.12 -9.20
CA GLN A 113 2.52 -19.01 -8.41
C GLN A 113 1.31 -18.27 -7.82
N ILE A 114 1.50 -17.05 -7.31
CA ILE A 114 0.41 -16.19 -6.80
C ILE A 114 -0.65 -15.96 -7.89
N LYS A 115 -0.22 -15.55 -9.08
CA LYS A 115 -1.13 -15.29 -10.21
C LYS A 115 -1.79 -16.56 -10.73
N LEU A 116 -1.07 -17.68 -10.80
CA LEU A 116 -1.63 -18.98 -11.18
C LEU A 116 -2.69 -19.44 -10.17
N ALA A 117 -2.49 -19.16 -8.88
CA ALA A 117 -3.48 -19.41 -7.84
C ALA A 117 -4.68 -18.44 -7.93
N GLY A 118 -4.66 -17.43 -8.81
CA GLY A 118 -5.73 -16.45 -8.96
C GLY A 118 -5.85 -15.48 -7.78
N LEU A 119 -4.74 -15.22 -7.09
CA LEU A 119 -4.64 -14.22 -6.02
C LEU A 119 -4.07 -12.92 -6.58
N LYS A 120 -4.44 -11.79 -5.96
CA LYS A 120 -3.79 -10.50 -6.25
C LYS A 120 -2.37 -10.50 -5.70
N PHE A 121 -1.50 -9.74 -6.36
CA PHE A 121 -0.10 -9.60 -5.98
C PHE A 121 0.21 -8.17 -5.54
N TRP A 122 0.61 -8.02 -4.28
CA TRP A 122 1.14 -6.78 -3.71
C TRP A 122 2.66 -6.91 -3.59
N LEU A 123 3.39 -6.14 -4.39
CA LEU A 123 4.84 -6.03 -4.33
C LEU A 123 5.26 -4.91 -3.37
N ASP A 124 6.14 -5.20 -2.43
CA ASP A 124 6.75 -4.21 -1.54
C ASP A 124 8.23 -4.03 -1.87
N ILE A 125 8.61 -2.87 -2.41
CA ILE A 125 9.99 -2.59 -2.80
C ILE A 125 10.67 -1.82 -1.67
N HIS A 126 11.62 -2.46 -0.99
CA HIS A 126 12.32 -1.85 0.15
C HIS A 126 13.36 -0.79 -0.26
N TYR A 127 13.84 -0.84 -1.51
CA TYR A 127 14.98 -0.04 -1.98
C TYR A 127 16.24 -0.19 -1.11
N SER A 128 16.49 -1.39 -0.63
CA SER A 128 17.71 -1.77 0.10
C SER A 128 18.10 -3.21 -0.24
N ASP A 129 19.33 -3.60 0.08
CA ASP A 129 19.79 -4.99 -0.02
C ASP A 129 19.28 -5.86 1.13
N THR A 130 18.65 -5.25 2.14
CA THR A 130 18.18 -5.92 3.34
C THR A 130 16.89 -5.26 3.87
N TRP A 131 16.48 -5.65 5.06
CA TRP A 131 15.29 -5.15 5.73
C TRP A 131 15.32 -3.62 5.91
N CYS A 132 14.16 -2.99 5.70
CA CYS A 132 13.96 -1.56 5.88
C CYS A 132 12.86 -1.34 6.91
N ASP A 133 13.08 -0.38 7.81
CA ASP A 133 12.21 -0.03 8.93
C ASP A 133 12.43 1.45 9.33
N PRO A 134 11.72 2.00 10.33
CA PRO A 134 11.86 3.40 10.72
C PRO A 134 13.28 3.82 11.15
N ALA A 135 14.12 2.87 11.60
CA ALA A 135 15.49 3.06 12.04
C ALA A 135 16.54 2.63 11.01
N HIS A 136 16.18 1.84 9.99
CA HIS A 136 17.09 1.33 8.97
C HIS A 136 16.53 1.55 7.56
N GLN A 137 17.20 2.39 6.77
CA GLN A 137 16.84 2.69 5.38
C GLN A 137 18.12 2.78 4.53
N SER A 138 19.05 1.84 4.73
CA SER A 138 20.33 1.84 4.03
C SER A 138 20.15 1.72 2.53
N LYS A 139 20.94 2.47 1.78
CA LYS A 139 21.01 2.31 0.32
C LYS A 139 21.51 0.90 -0.05
N PRO A 140 21.10 0.37 -1.20
CA PRO A 140 21.80 -0.75 -1.80
C PRO A 140 23.29 -0.42 -1.99
N ALA A 141 24.15 -1.42 -1.87
CA ALA A 141 25.59 -1.24 -2.01
C ALA A 141 25.99 -0.58 -3.34
N ALA A 142 25.25 -0.92 -4.42
CA ALA A 142 25.42 -0.34 -5.75
C ALA A 142 25.16 1.17 -5.80
N TRP A 143 24.40 1.71 -4.84
CA TRP A 143 23.97 3.11 -4.82
C TRP A 143 24.69 3.95 -3.76
N ASN A 144 25.63 3.36 -3.00
CA ASN A 144 26.29 4.03 -1.88
C ASN A 144 27.04 5.32 -2.24
N SER A 145 27.58 5.42 -3.46
CA SER A 145 28.31 6.60 -3.93
C SER A 145 27.44 7.61 -4.69
N LEU A 146 26.14 7.35 -4.84
CA LEU A 146 25.26 8.19 -5.64
C LEU A 146 24.79 9.39 -4.82
N ASN A 147 24.78 10.56 -5.46
CA ASN A 147 24.10 11.74 -4.91
C ASN A 147 22.58 11.66 -5.18
N LEU A 148 21.83 12.65 -4.68
CA LEU A 148 20.37 12.68 -4.81
C LEU A 148 19.88 12.59 -6.26
N ASP A 149 20.48 13.34 -7.20
CA ASP A 149 20.05 13.32 -8.60
C ASP A 149 20.24 11.95 -9.24
N GLN A 150 21.38 11.32 -8.97
CA GLN A 150 21.66 9.96 -9.43
C GLN A 150 20.77 8.91 -8.75
N LEU A 151 20.39 9.13 -7.48
CA LEU A 151 19.47 8.25 -6.77
C LEU A 151 18.06 8.32 -7.35
N LYS A 152 17.57 9.50 -7.73
CA LYS A 152 16.27 9.64 -8.42
C LYS A 152 16.25 8.82 -9.71
N ASP A 153 17.28 8.98 -10.55
CA ASP A 153 17.42 8.19 -11.77
C ASP A 153 17.47 6.68 -11.48
N SER A 154 18.17 6.29 -10.41
CA SER A 154 18.31 4.88 -10.02
C SER A 154 17.01 4.29 -9.49
N VAL A 155 16.25 5.03 -8.67
CA VAL A 155 14.92 4.62 -8.20
C VAL A 155 13.98 4.42 -9.37
N PHE A 156 13.93 5.38 -10.30
CA PHE A 156 13.11 5.28 -11.50
C PHE A 156 13.50 4.06 -12.34
N ALA A 157 14.79 3.95 -12.69
CA ALA A 157 15.29 2.88 -13.56
C ALA A 157 15.10 1.50 -12.95
N TYR A 158 15.39 1.34 -11.65
CA TYR A 158 15.22 0.07 -10.96
C TYR A 158 13.74 -0.34 -10.87
N THR A 159 12.87 0.58 -10.46
CA THR A 159 11.43 0.31 -10.36
C THR A 159 10.84 -0.06 -11.72
N LYS A 160 11.22 0.67 -12.77
CA LYS A 160 10.82 0.37 -14.14
C LYS A 160 11.30 -1.00 -14.59
N ASN A 161 12.54 -1.38 -14.26
CA ASN A 161 13.09 -2.69 -14.58
C ASN A 161 12.32 -3.82 -13.87
N VAL A 162 12.05 -3.66 -12.57
CA VAL A 162 11.25 -4.61 -11.78
C VAL A 162 9.86 -4.78 -12.40
N MET A 163 9.15 -3.68 -12.63
CA MET A 163 7.80 -3.69 -13.21
C MET A 163 7.77 -4.27 -14.62
N THR A 164 8.75 -3.93 -15.47
CA THR A 164 8.87 -4.47 -16.82
C THR A 164 9.12 -5.97 -16.80
N THR A 165 10.03 -6.43 -15.93
CA THR A 165 10.35 -7.86 -15.78
C THR A 165 9.11 -8.66 -15.37
N LEU A 166 8.36 -8.18 -14.38
CA LEU A 166 7.13 -8.82 -13.91
C LEU A 166 6.04 -8.79 -14.99
N SER A 167 5.85 -7.66 -15.68
CA SER A 167 4.85 -7.50 -16.73
C SER A 167 5.12 -8.40 -17.94
N GLN A 168 6.36 -8.49 -18.40
CA GLN A 168 6.77 -9.38 -19.51
C GLN A 168 6.57 -10.87 -19.19
N ASN A 169 6.53 -11.22 -17.91
CA ASN A 169 6.23 -12.57 -17.43
C ASN A 169 4.76 -12.78 -17.06
N ASN A 170 3.86 -11.85 -17.43
CA ASN A 170 2.42 -11.88 -17.16
C ASN A 170 2.05 -11.90 -15.67
N VAL A 171 2.91 -11.32 -14.82
CA VAL A 171 2.71 -11.26 -13.36
C VAL A 171 2.74 -9.83 -12.82
N THR A 172 2.25 -8.85 -13.61
CA THR A 172 2.14 -7.44 -13.19
C THR A 172 1.49 -7.32 -11.81
N PRO A 173 2.12 -6.64 -10.83
CA PRO A 173 1.54 -6.42 -9.51
C PRO A 173 0.21 -5.66 -9.59
N ASP A 174 -0.75 -6.06 -8.76
CA ASP A 174 -1.97 -5.29 -8.50
C ASP A 174 -1.66 -4.04 -7.68
N TYR A 175 -0.72 -4.18 -6.74
CA TYR A 175 -0.28 -3.12 -5.84
C TYR A 175 1.25 -3.06 -5.80
N VAL A 176 1.83 -1.86 -5.77
CA VAL A 176 3.26 -1.62 -5.55
C VAL A 176 3.44 -0.63 -4.42
N GLN A 177 4.14 -1.04 -3.37
CA GLN A 177 4.54 -0.18 -2.28
C GLN A 177 5.94 0.41 -2.55
N ILE A 178 6.04 1.73 -2.45
CA ILE A 178 7.26 2.51 -2.75
C ILE A 178 8.00 2.78 -1.45
N GLY A 179 8.89 1.87 -1.06
CA GLY A 179 9.59 1.91 0.22
C GLY A 179 8.77 1.25 1.33
N ASN A 180 9.47 0.65 2.31
CA ASN A 180 8.83 0.07 3.48
C ASN A 180 9.05 0.96 4.71
N GLU A 181 7.96 1.28 5.41
CA GLU A 181 7.99 1.99 6.69
C GLU A 181 8.86 3.26 6.67
N THR A 182 8.56 4.14 5.70
CA THR A 182 9.37 5.30 5.33
C THR A 182 9.19 6.49 6.26
N ASN A 183 8.97 6.24 7.56
CA ASN A 183 8.68 7.23 8.61
C ASN A 183 9.70 8.37 8.63
N ASN A 184 10.96 8.00 8.44
CA ASN A 184 12.12 8.88 8.44
C ASN A 184 12.74 9.00 7.02
N GLY A 185 11.97 8.69 5.99
CA GLY A 185 12.37 8.69 4.58
C GLY A 185 12.89 7.34 4.09
N MET A 186 13.63 7.33 2.98
CA MET A 186 14.27 6.14 2.42
C MET A 186 15.65 6.47 1.85
N LEU A 187 16.50 5.48 1.57
CA LEU A 187 17.80 5.67 0.89
C LEU A 187 18.72 6.68 1.62
N TRP A 188 19.02 6.40 2.88
CA TRP A 188 19.78 7.33 3.73
C TRP A 188 21.26 7.47 3.34
N PRO A 189 21.87 8.66 3.54
CA PRO A 189 21.26 9.85 4.14
C PRO A 189 20.51 10.77 3.16
N GLU A 190 20.60 10.58 1.84
CA GLU A 190 20.10 11.55 0.86
C GLU A 190 18.58 11.71 0.93
N GLY A 191 17.85 10.62 1.12
CA GLY A 191 16.39 10.67 1.32
C GLY A 191 15.95 10.62 2.79
N GLN A 192 16.85 10.89 3.74
CA GLN A 192 16.50 10.93 5.16
C GLN A 192 15.75 12.23 5.50
N ILE A 193 14.54 12.10 6.07
CA ILE A 193 13.70 13.25 6.42
C ILE A 193 14.26 14.00 7.62
N TYR A 194 14.61 13.28 8.69
CA TYR A 194 15.10 13.89 9.93
C TYR A 194 16.56 13.50 10.14
N SER A 195 17.45 14.48 10.08
CA SER A 195 18.88 14.29 10.27
C SER A 195 19.43 15.28 11.31
N SER A 196 20.70 15.12 11.68
CA SER A 196 21.40 16.10 12.51
C SER A 196 21.52 17.49 11.86
N SER A 197 21.36 17.59 10.53
CA SER A 197 21.36 18.84 9.78
C SER A 197 19.98 19.49 9.65
N GLY A 198 18.92 18.84 10.16
CA GLY A 198 17.55 19.35 10.13
C GLY A 198 16.58 18.43 9.39
N THR A 199 15.40 18.98 9.08
CA THR A 199 14.31 18.29 8.39
C THR A 199 14.35 18.57 6.89
N ASN A 200 14.32 17.54 6.05
CA ASN A 200 14.28 17.65 4.59
C ASN A 200 13.29 16.64 3.95
N TRP A 201 12.05 17.08 3.76
CA TRP A 201 11.03 16.30 3.07
C TRP A 201 11.23 16.24 1.56
N ASN A 202 11.79 17.29 0.94
CA ASN A 202 11.84 17.41 -0.52
C ASN A 202 12.63 16.27 -1.17
N ASN A 203 13.79 15.92 -0.61
CA ASN A 203 14.58 14.82 -1.16
C ASN A 203 13.81 13.49 -1.14
N PHE A 204 13.11 13.21 -0.03
CA PHE A 204 12.29 12.00 0.10
C PHE A 204 11.13 12.01 -0.92
N ILE A 205 10.41 13.14 -1.02
CA ILE A 205 9.32 13.34 -1.98
C ILE A 205 9.80 13.07 -3.41
N GLU A 206 10.91 13.69 -3.84
CA GLU A 206 11.41 13.50 -5.20
C GLU A 206 11.78 12.04 -5.50
N LEU A 207 12.33 11.32 -4.51
CA LEU A 207 12.64 9.89 -4.68
C LEU A 207 11.35 9.05 -4.81
N VAL A 208 10.32 9.33 -4.00
CA VAL A 208 9.01 8.67 -4.07
C VAL A 208 8.32 8.94 -5.40
N GLU A 209 8.32 10.19 -5.88
CA GLU A 209 7.75 10.57 -7.19
C GLU A 209 8.37 9.76 -8.33
N ASN A 210 9.69 9.56 -8.30
CA ASN A 210 10.39 8.75 -9.29
C ASN A 210 9.98 7.27 -9.24
N GLY A 211 9.77 6.72 -8.04
CA GLY A 211 9.23 5.36 -7.87
C GLY A 211 7.81 5.23 -8.44
N ILE A 212 6.93 6.15 -8.10
CA ILE A 212 5.53 6.17 -8.59
C ILE A 212 5.52 6.34 -10.11
N ALA A 213 6.28 7.30 -10.66
CA ALA A 213 6.34 7.57 -12.09
C ALA A 213 6.78 6.32 -12.88
N ALA A 214 7.78 5.58 -12.39
CA ALA A 214 8.23 4.35 -13.01
C ALA A 214 7.17 3.24 -13.00
N VAL A 215 6.42 3.08 -11.89
CA VAL A 215 5.28 2.15 -11.85
C VAL A 215 4.23 2.54 -12.88
N LYS A 216 3.83 3.82 -12.89
CA LYS A 216 2.76 4.31 -13.77
C LYS A 216 3.16 4.31 -15.24
N GLU A 217 4.44 4.45 -15.58
CA GLU A 217 4.91 4.31 -16.96
C GLU A 217 4.70 2.89 -17.49
N VAL A 218 4.98 1.86 -16.68
CA VAL A 218 4.86 0.45 -17.11
C VAL A 218 3.41 -0.05 -16.99
N SER A 219 2.72 0.33 -15.92
CA SER A 219 1.37 -0.14 -15.62
C SER A 219 0.56 0.98 -14.92
N PRO A 220 -0.13 1.84 -15.68
CA PRO A 220 -0.97 2.91 -15.12
C PRO A 220 -2.05 2.40 -14.16
N SER A 221 -2.52 1.15 -14.36
CA SER A 221 -3.55 0.50 -13.55
C SER A 221 -3.04 -0.11 -12.24
N THR A 222 -1.73 -0.26 -12.06
CA THR A 222 -1.17 -0.76 -10.79
C THR A 222 -1.32 0.33 -9.73
N ALA A 223 -1.93 0.00 -8.59
CA ALA A 223 -2.10 0.95 -7.51
C ALA A 223 -0.80 1.09 -6.70
N THR A 224 -0.46 2.30 -6.34
CA THR A 224 0.76 2.65 -5.60
C THR A 224 0.43 2.93 -4.15
N ILE A 225 1.26 2.39 -3.25
CA ILE A 225 1.07 2.44 -1.80
C ILE A 225 2.26 3.18 -1.17
N ILE A 226 1.98 4.08 -0.24
CA ILE A 226 2.99 4.69 0.65
C ILE A 226 2.75 4.22 2.08
N HIS A 227 3.81 3.77 2.75
CA HIS A 227 3.70 3.04 4.01
C HIS A 227 4.40 3.73 5.19
N TYR A 228 3.66 3.96 6.27
CA TYR A 228 4.12 4.55 7.54
C TYR A 228 3.94 3.56 8.71
N ALA A 229 4.97 3.31 9.51
CA ALA A 229 5.03 2.18 10.45
C ALA A 229 4.08 2.22 11.65
N GLN A 230 3.16 3.17 11.79
CA GLN A 230 2.32 3.29 12.99
C GLN A 230 1.11 4.19 12.75
N TYR A 231 0.15 4.22 13.67
CA TYR A 231 -0.97 5.16 13.57
C TYR A 231 -0.62 6.56 14.12
N GLN A 232 0.25 6.65 15.13
CA GLN A 232 0.62 7.95 15.72
C GLN A 232 1.43 8.80 14.74
N GLY A 233 0.93 9.98 14.40
CA GLY A 233 1.61 10.91 13.50
C GLY A 233 1.47 10.57 12.02
N ALA A 234 0.65 9.58 11.66
CA ALA A 234 0.38 9.23 10.27
C ALA A 234 -0.27 10.39 9.50
N ASP A 235 -1.15 11.15 10.14
CA ASP A 235 -1.79 12.36 9.58
C ASP A 235 -0.77 13.43 9.20
N TYR A 236 0.20 13.69 10.07
CA TYR A 236 1.29 14.61 9.77
C TYR A 236 2.17 14.08 8.63
N TYR A 237 2.49 12.78 8.65
CA TYR A 237 3.30 12.15 7.61
C TYR A 237 2.65 12.29 6.22
N PHE A 238 1.40 11.81 6.06
CA PHE A 238 0.67 11.90 4.79
C PHE A 238 0.32 13.35 4.40
N GLY A 239 0.18 14.25 5.38
CA GLY A 239 0.02 15.68 5.15
C GLY A 239 1.18 16.32 4.37
N ASN A 240 2.42 15.88 4.63
CA ASN A 240 3.60 16.34 3.89
C ASN A 240 3.70 15.75 2.47
N LEU A 241 2.91 14.73 2.14
CA LEU A 241 2.93 14.04 0.85
C LEU A 241 1.81 14.48 -0.09
N THR A 242 1.03 15.49 0.30
CA THR A 242 -0.07 16.03 -0.52
C THR A 242 0.38 16.72 -1.80
N THR A 243 1.69 17.01 -1.93
CA THR A 243 2.27 17.68 -3.09
C THR A 243 2.90 16.71 -4.10
N LEU A 244 2.81 15.39 -3.88
CA LEU A 244 3.41 14.40 -4.79
C LEU A 244 2.81 14.50 -6.20
N THR A 245 3.69 14.55 -7.20
CA THR A 245 3.35 14.53 -8.62
C THR A 245 4.33 13.64 -9.40
N PRO A 246 3.91 12.45 -9.88
CA PRO A 246 2.58 11.84 -9.77
C PRO A 246 2.23 11.44 -8.33
N ASP A 247 0.94 11.50 -8.02
CA ASP A 247 0.38 11.15 -6.72
C ASP A 247 0.27 9.61 -6.55
N TYR A 248 0.21 9.16 -5.29
CA TYR A 248 0.02 7.76 -4.92
C TYR A 248 -1.47 7.42 -4.75
N ASP A 249 -1.82 6.13 -4.73
CA ASP A 249 -3.23 5.71 -4.72
C ASP A 249 -3.75 5.38 -3.31
N ILE A 250 -2.93 4.76 -2.46
CA ILE A 250 -3.34 4.18 -1.17
C ILE A 250 -2.36 4.57 -0.05
N MET A 251 -2.91 4.94 1.11
CA MET A 251 -2.14 5.12 2.34
C MET A 251 -2.04 3.78 3.09
N ALA A 252 -0.87 3.44 3.59
CA ALA A 252 -0.65 2.25 4.41
C ALA A 252 -0.10 2.62 5.78
N ILE A 253 -0.59 1.95 6.83
CA ILE A 253 0.02 2.00 8.16
C ILE A 253 0.29 0.60 8.74
N SER A 254 1.33 0.45 9.56
CA SER A 254 1.51 -0.75 10.40
C SER A 254 0.77 -0.62 11.74
N TYR A 255 0.33 -1.75 12.29
CA TYR A 255 -0.21 -1.81 13.65
C TYR A 255 0.21 -3.08 14.38
N TYR A 256 1.07 -2.89 15.37
CA TYR A 256 1.52 -3.94 16.28
C TYR A 256 1.32 -3.46 17.72
N PRO A 257 0.53 -4.17 18.54
CA PRO A 257 0.26 -3.78 19.91
C PRO A 257 1.49 -3.52 20.81
N PRO A 258 2.59 -4.31 20.75
CA PRO A 258 3.74 -4.07 21.62
C PRO A 258 4.49 -2.75 21.32
N TRP A 259 4.45 -2.27 20.08
CA TRP A 259 5.19 -1.06 19.68
C TRP A 259 4.29 0.17 19.57
N HIS A 260 3.06 0.00 19.08
CA HIS A 260 2.18 1.14 18.74
C HIS A 260 1.06 1.32 19.77
N GLY A 261 1.00 0.49 20.80
CA GLY A 261 -0.04 0.57 21.83
C GLY A 261 -1.27 -0.29 21.53
N LYS A 262 -2.10 -0.45 22.55
CA LYS A 262 -3.09 -1.55 22.64
C LYS A 262 -4.52 -1.18 22.25
N SER A 263 -4.72 0.04 21.74
CA SER A 263 -6.04 0.60 21.44
C SER A 263 -6.40 0.42 19.97
N ILE A 264 -7.25 -0.56 19.67
CA ILE A 264 -7.81 -0.76 18.32
C ILE A 264 -8.69 0.45 17.93
N ASP A 265 -9.40 1.05 18.89
CA ASP A 265 -10.22 2.25 18.65
C ASP A 265 -9.36 3.44 18.17
N SER A 266 -8.13 3.57 18.68
CA SER A 266 -7.20 4.61 18.22
C SER A 266 -6.75 4.36 16.78
N VAL A 267 -6.61 3.09 16.38
CA VAL A 267 -6.34 2.72 14.99
C VAL A 267 -7.54 3.07 14.11
N GLN A 268 -8.77 2.70 14.50
CA GLN A 268 -9.99 3.06 13.77
C GLN A 268 -10.11 4.57 13.57
N MET A 269 -9.88 5.34 14.64
CA MET A 269 -9.96 6.79 14.59
C MET A 269 -8.94 7.37 13.61
N MET A 270 -7.69 6.89 13.65
CA MET A 270 -6.67 7.36 12.72
C MET A 270 -6.99 6.98 11.27
N VAL A 271 -7.44 5.75 11.01
CA VAL A 271 -7.90 5.33 9.67
C VAL A 271 -9.01 6.26 9.17
N SER A 272 -9.98 6.60 10.03
CA SER A 272 -11.06 7.53 9.69
C SER A 272 -10.54 8.94 9.39
N THR A 273 -9.58 9.43 10.17
CA THR A 273 -8.92 10.73 9.97
C THR A 273 -8.22 10.78 8.62
N LEU A 274 -7.37 9.79 8.34
CA LEU A 274 -6.61 9.71 7.09
C LEU A 274 -7.53 9.66 5.88
N ALA A 275 -8.53 8.77 5.89
CA ALA A 275 -9.48 8.64 4.80
C ALA A 275 -10.27 9.93 4.56
N SER A 276 -10.77 10.56 5.63
CA SER A 276 -11.55 11.80 5.53
C SER A 276 -10.71 13.01 5.11
N GLN A 277 -9.47 13.10 5.57
CA GLN A 277 -8.59 14.24 5.31
C GLN A 277 -7.98 14.20 3.90
N PHE A 278 -7.59 13.02 3.43
CA PHE A 278 -6.85 12.88 2.17
C PHE A 278 -7.69 12.28 1.03
N GLY A 279 -8.88 11.75 1.33
CA GLY A 279 -9.78 11.18 0.31
C GLY A 279 -9.21 9.94 -0.39
N LYS A 280 -8.26 9.25 0.24
CA LYS A 280 -7.62 8.03 -0.29
C LYS A 280 -7.95 6.82 0.60
N PRO A 281 -8.02 5.60 0.03
CA PRO A 281 -8.12 4.38 0.81
C PRO A 281 -6.94 4.20 1.76
N VAL A 282 -7.20 3.64 2.94
CA VAL A 282 -6.19 3.36 3.98
C VAL A 282 -6.14 1.87 4.27
N VAL A 283 -4.97 1.23 4.21
CA VAL A 283 -4.77 -0.20 4.53
C VAL A 283 -3.92 -0.35 5.79
N ILE A 284 -4.20 -1.36 6.62
CA ILE A 284 -3.22 -1.85 7.60
C ILE A 284 -2.27 -2.79 6.85
N ALA A 285 -1.07 -2.31 6.50
CA ALA A 285 -0.12 -3.07 5.67
C ALA A 285 0.61 -4.15 6.46
N GLU A 286 0.79 -3.96 7.76
CA GLU A 286 1.38 -4.96 8.63
C GLU A 286 0.69 -5.01 9.98
N THR A 287 0.45 -6.23 10.44
CA THR A 287 0.00 -6.55 11.80
C THR A 287 0.30 -8.01 12.10
N ALA A 288 0.55 -8.33 13.37
CA ALA A 288 0.68 -9.69 13.86
C ALA A 288 0.24 -9.74 15.34
N TYR A 289 -0.12 -10.93 15.79
CA TYR A 289 -0.55 -11.16 17.17
C TYR A 289 -0.29 -12.61 17.58
N PRO A 290 0.18 -12.88 18.81
CA PRO A 290 0.54 -14.22 19.22
C PRO A 290 -0.69 -15.10 19.43
N TRP A 291 -0.61 -16.35 18.95
CA TRP A 291 -1.53 -17.42 19.30
C TRP A 291 -1.00 -18.28 20.46
N THR A 292 0.25 -18.07 20.87
CA THR A 292 0.86 -18.62 22.09
C THR A 292 2.03 -17.74 22.55
N LEU A 293 2.43 -17.82 23.82
CA LEU A 293 3.71 -17.26 24.30
C LEU A 293 4.82 -18.33 24.36
N ASP A 294 4.51 -19.57 24.02
CA ASP A 294 5.49 -20.65 23.88
C ASP A 294 6.31 -20.47 22.58
N TRP A 295 7.29 -21.34 22.40
CA TRP A 295 8.18 -21.41 21.23
C TRP A 295 8.37 -22.85 20.79
N ASN A 296 8.77 -23.03 19.54
CA ASN A 296 9.03 -24.32 18.91
C ASN A 296 10.36 -24.33 18.12
N ASP A 297 11.21 -23.32 18.30
CA ASP A 297 12.66 -23.38 18.07
C ASP A 297 13.47 -22.59 19.14
N TRP A 298 14.79 -22.41 18.98
CA TRP A 298 15.65 -21.67 19.93
C TRP A 298 15.96 -20.24 19.47
N THR A 299 15.21 -19.73 18.50
CA THR A 299 15.24 -18.34 18.05
C THR A 299 14.36 -17.51 18.96
N ASN A 300 14.81 -16.33 19.35
CA ASN A 300 14.03 -15.49 20.25
C ASN A 300 12.80 -14.92 19.54
N ASN A 301 11.60 -15.25 20.03
CA ASN A 301 10.36 -14.62 19.60
C ASN A 301 10.30 -13.15 20.05
N VAL A 302 9.83 -12.26 19.18
CA VAL A 302 9.70 -10.82 19.50
C VAL A 302 8.58 -10.53 20.50
N VAL A 303 7.59 -11.43 20.60
CA VAL A 303 6.53 -11.40 21.61
C VAL A 303 6.61 -12.69 22.44
N GLY A 304 6.74 -12.55 23.75
CA GLY A 304 6.83 -13.67 24.69
C GLY A 304 6.34 -13.35 26.11
N LEU A 305 5.87 -12.10 26.35
CA LEU A 305 5.47 -11.63 27.66
C LEU A 305 3.99 -11.20 27.68
N PRO A 306 3.24 -11.47 28.77
CA PRO A 306 1.83 -11.08 28.87
C PRO A 306 1.57 -9.57 28.76
N ASP A 307 2.54 -8.73 29.14
CA ASP A 307 2.42 -7.27 29.05
C ASP A 307 2.55 -6.73 27.63
N GLN A 308 2.93 -7.56 26.65
CA GLN A 308 2.89 -7.22 25.23
C GLN A 308 1.50 -7.41 24.63
N LEU A 309 0.59 -8.11 25.32
CA LEU A 309 -0.76 -8.43 24.85
C LEU A 309 -1.75 -7.29 25.11
N ILE A 310 -2.76 -7.18 24.25
CA ILE A 310 -4.00 -6.46 24.56
C ILE A 310 -4.80 -7.31 25.55
N PRO A 311 -5.24 -6.77 26.70
CA PRO A 311 -5.85 -7.55 27.78
C PRO A 311 -7.03 -8.46 27.37
N ASP A 312 -7.83 -8.02 26.40
CA ASP A 312 -9.04 -8.75 25.96
C ASP A 312 -8.73 -9.90 24.98
N TYR A 313 -7.49 -9.98 24.48
CA TYR A 313 -7.07 -10.98 23.48
C TYR A 313 -5.88 -11.77 24.04
N PRO A 314 -6.11 -12.87 24.77
CA PRO A 314 -5.01 -13.69 25.29
C PRO A 314 -4.22 -14.34 24.15
N ALA A 315 -2.97 -14.74 24.40
CA ALA A 315 -2.15 -15.48 23.44
C ALA A 315 -2.64 -16.94 23.33
N THR A 316 -3.74 -17.13 22.60
CA THR A 316 -4.35 -18.42 22.26
C THR A 316 -4.79 -18.37 20.79
N PRO A 317 -5.03 -19.52 20.13
CA PRO A 317 -5.61 -19.55 18.78
C PRO A 317 -6.88 -18.69 18.63
N ASP A 318 -7.79 -18.78 19.61
CA ASP A 318 -9.03 -17.99 19.61
C ASP A 318 -8.77 -16.50 19.91
N GLY A 319 -7.81 -16.18 20.78
CA GLY A 319 -7.44 -14.81 21.08
C GLY A 319 -6.78 -14.08 19.90
N GLN A 320 -5.89 -14.77 19.16
CA GLN A 320 -5.35 -14.27 17.89
C GLN A 320 -6.47 -14.01 16.87
N ALA A 321 -7.42 -14.95 16.75
CA ALA A 321 -8.56 -14.82 15.84
C ALA A 321 -9.52 -13.68 16.23
N ALA A 322 -9.73 -13.48 17.53
CA ALA A 322 -10.56 -12.41 18.09
C ALA A 322 -9.92 -11.04 17.89
N TYR A 323 -8.61 -10.90 18.14
CA TYR A 323 -7.85 -9.69 17.85
C TYR A 323 -7.99 -9.29 16.38
N LEU A 324 -7.73 -10.23 15.47
CA LEU A 324 -7.73 -9.95 14.05
C LEU A 324 -9.14 -9.59 13.55
N SER A 325 -10.17 -10.26 14.07
CA SER A 325 -11.58 -9.91 13.78
C SER A 325 -11.92 -8.50 14.25
N ALA A 326 -11.46 -8.10 15.45
CA ALA A 326 -11.71 -6.78 16.00
C ALA A 326 -11.01 -5.69 15.17
N LEU A 327 -9.75 -5.90 14.80
CA LEU A 327 -9.01 -4.96 13.95
C LEU A 327 -9.67 -4.81 12.57
N ILE A 328 -10.05 -5.91 11.92
CA ILE A 328 -10.76 -5.86 10.62
C ILE A 328 -12.09 -5.11 10.75
N SER A 329 -12.84 -5.37 11.83
CA SER A 329 -14.12 -4.71 12.09
C SER A 329 -13.94 -3.21 12.32
N ALA A 330 -12.89 -2.82 13.05
CA ALA A 330 -12.51 -1.44 13.27
C ALA A 330 -12.18 -0.72 11.96
N VAL A 331 -11.34 -1.32 11.12
CA VAL A 331 -10.97 -0.75 9.80
C VAL A 331 -12.18 -0.62 8.88
N LYS A 332 -13.03 -1.67 8.77
CA LYS A 332 -14.28 -1.63 7.99
C LYS A 332 -15.28 -0.59 8.49
N SER A 333 -15.27 -0.31 9.79
CA SER A 333 -16.20 0.62 10.45
C SER A 333 -15.64 2.04 10.56
N ALA A 334 -14.43 2.30 10.06
CA ALA A 334 -13.89 3.65 9.98
C ALA A 334 -14.75 4.51 9.03
N ALA A 335 -14.84 5.80 9.28
CA ALA A 335 -15.59 6.74 8.42
C ALA A 335 -14.72 7.25 7.25
N GLY A 336 -15.33 7.78 6.19
CA GLY A 336 -14.60 8.58 5.19
C GLY A 336 -14.22 7.91 3.86
N THR A 337 -14.93 6.85 3.45
CA THR A 337 -14.93 6.08 2.16
C THR A 337 -14.69 4.58 2.41
N ASP A 338 -14.49 3.78 1.36
CA ASP A 338 -14.38 2.31 1.36
C ASP A 338 -13.09 1.82 2.05
N ASN A 339 -13.00 2.08 3.36
CA ASN A 339 -11.81 1.99 4.18
C ASN A 339 -11.16 0.60 4.14
N PHE A 340 -9.91 0.60 3.72
CA PHE A 340 -9.28 -0.42 2.92
C PHE A 340 -8.45 -1.37 3.78
N GLY A 341 -8.03 -2.49 3.20
CA GLY A 341 -7.96 -3.76 3.93
C GLY A 341 -6.94 -3.95 5.06
N VAL A 342 -6.67 -5.23 5.35
CA VAL A 342 -5.66 -5.64 6.33
C VAL A 342 -4.73 -6.66 5.67
N SER A 343 -3.44 -6.51 5.92
CA SER A 343 -2.39 -7.43 5.54
C SER A 343 -1.67 -7.97 6.78
N TYR A 344 -1.80 -9.27 7.01
CA TYR A 344 -1.16 -9.95 8.14
C TYR A 344 0.29 -10.27 7.81
N TRP A 345 1.21 -9.86 8.67
CA TRP A 345 2.64 -9.97 8.40
C TRP A 345 3.18 -11.38 8.70
N ALA A 346 4.03 -11.89 7.81
CA ALA A 346 4.72 -13.18 7.90
C ALA A 346 3.83 -14.35 8.38
N ALA A 347 2.66 -14.49 7.74
CA ALA A 347 1.64 -15.44 8.19
C ALA A 347 2.10 -16.90 8.23
N ASP A 348 3.15 -17.24 7.47
CA ASP A 348 3.68 -18.59 7.34
C ASP A 348 5.08 -18.77 7.95
N TRP A 349 5.62 -17.78 8.67
CA TRP A 349 6.97 -17.84 9.26
C TRP A 349 7.01 -18.70 10.54
N VAL A 350 6.72 -19.98 10.37
CA VAL A 350 6.77 -21.05 11.37
C VAL A 350 8.21 -21.45 11.70
N ALA A 351 8.44 -22.27 12.73
CA ALA A 351 9.74 -22.93 12.97
C ALA A 351 10.05 -23.98 11.88
N TYR A 352 10.55 -23.52 10.74
CA TYR A 352 10.78 -24.35 9.55
C TYR A 352 12.14 -25.08 9.53
N LYS A 353 13.10 -24.64 10.35
CA LYS A 353 14.45 -25.23 10.46
C LYS A 353 14.57 -26.34 11.51
N GLY A 354 13.45 -26.71 12.15
CA GLY A 354 13.40 -27.70 13.21
C GLY A 354 13.57 -27.10 14.62
N THR A 355 13.28 -27.93 15.64
CA THR A 355 12.98 -27.45 17.00
C THR A 355 14.17 -26.98 17.83
N THR A 356 15.38 -27.00 17.28
CA THR A 356 16.62 -26.57 17.95
C THR A 356 17.38 -25.54 17.14
N ALA A 357 16.77 -24.99 16.07
CA ALA A 357 17.40 -23.94 15.28
C ALA A 357 17.53 -22.66 16.11
N THR A 358 18.67 -21.97 15.99
CA THR A 358 18.90 -20.66 16.65
C THR A 358 18.78 -19.49 15.67
N ASP A 359 18.50 -19.80 14.41
CA ASP A 359 18.38 -18.90 13.26
C ASP A 359 17.10 -19.21 12.46
N GLY A 360 16.07 -19.68 13.16
CA GLY A 360 14.76 -20.07 12.63
C GLY A 360 13.82 -18.88 12.49
N SER A 361 12.68 -18.91 13.18
CA SER A 361 11.68 -17.84 13.13
C SER A 361 11.59 -17.07 14.44
N SER A 362 11.64 -15.75 14.38
CA SER A 362 11.37 -14.89 15.53
C SER A 362 9.89 -14.49 15.66
N TRP A 363 9.01 -15.08 14.85
CA TRP A 363 7.58 -14.81 14.80
C TRP A 363 6.71 -16.07 14.74
N GLU A 364 7.27 -17.27 14.95
CA GLU A 364 6.52 -18.52 14.83
C GLU A 364 5.27 -18.59 15.71
N ASN A 365 5.33 -18.00 16.91
CA ASN A 365 4.22 -17.93 17.84
C ASN A 365 3.16 -16.89 17.47
N GLN A 366 3.41 -16.10 16.42
CA GLN A 366 2.50 -15.15 15.79
C GLN A 366 2.11 -15.55 14.37
N ALA A 367 2.65 -16.65 13.82
CA ALA A 367 2.22 -17.17 12.53
C ALA A 367 0.72 -17.53 12.55
N LEU A 368 0.13 -17.73 11.38
CA LEU A 368 -1.25 -18.21 11.24
C LEU A 368 -1.34 -19.74 11.12
N PHE A 369 -0.26 -20.43 11.54
CA PHE A 369 -0.17 -21.88 11.63
C PHE A 369 0.42 -22.26 12.99
N ASP A 370 -0.10 -23.33 13.59
CA ASP A 370 0.41 -23.84 14.86
C ASP A 370 1.77 -24.56 14.70
N PHE A 371 2.32 -25.04 15.81
CA PHE A 371 3.58 -25.81 15.82
C PHE A 371 3.50 -27.17 15.10
N GLN A 372 2.29 -27.63 14.71
CA GLN A 372 2.07 -28.79 13.85
C GLN A 372 1.78 -28.38 12.39
N ILE A 373 1.99 -27.10 12.06
CA ILE A 373 1.78 -26.49 10.75
C ILE A 373 0.31 -26.60 10.28
N LYS A 374 -0.62 -26.62 11.23
CA LYS A 374 -2.06 -26.58 10.96
C LYS A 374 -2.57 -25.14 10.99
N ALA A 375 -3.41 -24.81 10.02
CA ALA A 375 -4.02 -23.49 9.90
C ALA A 375 -4.80 -23.11 11.18
N LEU A 376 -4.51 -21.94 11.72
CA LEU A 376 -5.17 -21.40 12.90
C LEU A 376 -6.49 -20.69 12.54
N PRO A 377 -7.43 -20.53 13.50
CA PRO A 377 -8.71 -19.87 13.26
C PRO A 377 -8.59 -18.42 12.76
N ALA A 378 -7.47 -17.75 13.05
CA ALA A 378 -7.22 -16.39 12.58
C ALA A 378 -7.18 -16.25 11.04
N LEU A 379 -6.81 -17.30 10.30
CA LEU A 379 -6.94 -17.31 8.83
C LEU A 379 -8.40 -17.17 8.38
N ASP A 380 -9.33 -17.84 9.07
CA ASP A 380 -10.76 -17.71 8.80
C ASP A 380 -11.25 -16.30 9.14
N SER A 381 -10.81 -15.72 10.27
CA SER A 381 -11.14 -14.34 10.64
C SER A 381 -10.73 -13.32 9.58
N LEU A 382 -9.53 -13.48 9.02
CA LEU A 382 -9.00 -12.61 7.99
C LEU A 382 -9.70 -12.75 6.64
N GLY A 383 -9.95 -13.98 6.22
CA GLY A 383 -10.52 -14.29 4.91
C GLY A 383 -12.05 -14.21 4.85
N LYS A 384 -12.75 -14.08 5.99
CA LYS A 384 -14.21 -13.97 6.03
C LYS A 384 -14.71 -12.78 5.21
N LYS A 385 -15.64 -13.06 4.29
CA LYS A 385 -16.22 -12.05 3.41
C LYS A 385 -17.07 -11.06 4.19
#